data_AF-A0A3B9ZQ55-F1
#
_entry.id   AF-A0A3B9ZQ55-F1
#
_cell.length_a   1.000
_cell.length_b   1.000
_cell.length_c   1.000
_cell.angle_alpha   90.00
_cell.angle_beta   90.00
_cell.angle_gamma   90.00
#
_symmetry.space_group_name_H-M   'P 1'
#
loop_
_entity.id
_entity.type
_entity.pdbx_description
1 polymer ?
#
loop_
_entity_poly.entity_id
_entity_poly.type
_entity_poly.pdbx_seq_one_letter_code
_entity_poly.pdbx_strand_id
1 'polypeptide(L)'
;MGIIAITKRVGAGVPVTGYTITQPGHGFSVGTAVKLSDSLWVKAWAKDVDSAGTVGIVAEMYDVNTFRVVTQGLVAGNYLQGRNYILSTITAGTLTILEATTPFYPGQVYEFIGTGVPEGLLVEIAVGQEVMEDVFEDHDVSNMLFNTLQQKLTLRRNGKEAIDLILTKKFNQLTDVPDYTGKGGFFVRVKPDESGLDYLSLGQMKLLLNPVD
;
A
#
# COMPACT_ATOMS: atom_id res chain seq x y z
N MET A 1 22.49 -52.72 21.49
CA MET A 1 23.55 -52.41 20.52
C MET A 1 23.15 -51.12 19.80
N GLY A 2 23.73 -49.99 20.20
CA GLY A 2 23.42 -48.69 19.59
C GLY A 2 24.17 -48.57 18.28
N ILE A 3 23.46 -48.52 17.16
CA ILE A 3 24.05 -48.27 15.86
C ILE A 3 24.18 -46.75 15.72
N ILE A 4 25.40 -46.24 15.90
CA ILE A 4 25.81 -44.92 15.44
C ILE A 4 26.19 -45.09 13.96
N ALA A 5 25.43 -44.46 13.07
CA ALA A 5 25.78 -44.39 11.65
C ALA A 5 26.27 -42.96 11.30
N ILE A 6 27.55 -42.88 10.99
CA ILE A 6 28.28 -41.75 10.37
C ILE A 6 28.98 -42.44 9.17
N THR A 7 29.00 -42.03 7.91
CA THR A 7 28.52 -40.88 7.12
C THR A 7 28.73 -41.24 5.64
N LYS A 8 28.02 -40.61 4.70
CA LYS A 8 28.65 -40.12 3.45
C LYS A 8 27.97 -38.82 3.01
N ARG A 9 28.60 -37.67 3.29
CA ARG A 9 28.23 -36.38 2.70
C ARG A 9 28.87 -36.29 1.32
N VAL A 10 28.05 -36.17 0.29
CA VAL A 10 28.49 -35.75 -1.05
C VAL A 10 28.07 -34.29 -1.18
N GLY A 11 29.04 -33.38 -1.30
CA GLY A 11 28.81 -31.94 -1.42
C GLY A 11 28.69 -31.24 -0.06
N ALA A 12 29.60 -30.31 0.21
CA ALA A 12 29.53 -29.44 1.38
C ALA A 12 28.41 -28.40 1.21
N GLY A 13 27.15 -28.83 1.39
CA GLY A 13 26.06 -27.91 1.64
C GLY A 13 26.17 -27.43 3.09
N VAL A 14 26.14 -26.11 3.29
CA VAL A 14 25.99 -25.49 4.61
C VAL A 14 24.92 -26.26 5.39
N PRO A 15 25.16 -26.73 6.63
CA PRO A 15 24.13 -27.39 7.40
C PRO A 15 22.98 -26.41 7.61
N VAL A 16 21.91 -26.58 6.83
CA VAL A 16 20.71 -25.78 6.93
C VAL A 16 20.04 -26.19 8.24
N THR A 17 19.93 -25.28 9.20
CA THR A 17 19.27 -25.54 10.48
C THR A 17 17.79 -25.85 10.22
N GLY A 18 17.34 -27.03 10.65
CA GLY A 18 15.96 -27.47 10.41
C GLY A 18 15.55 -28.65 11.28
N TYR A 19 14.25 -28.91 11.30
CA TYR A 19 13.62 -29.95 12.10
C TYR A 19 12.97 -30.99 11.18
N THR A 20 13.18 -32.27 11.48
CA THR A 20 12.40 -33.35 10.85
C THR A 20 11.18 -33.62 11.69
N ILE A 21 10.01 -33.57 11.08
CA ILE A 21 8.70 -33.67 11.73
C ILE A 21 7.97 -34.87 11.13
N THR A 22 7.30 -35.64 11.98
CA THR A 22 6.36 -36.69 11.57
C THR A 22 4.96 -36.31 12.05
N GLN A 23 4.07 -36.00 11.12
CA GLN A 23 2.67 -35.67 11.34
C GLN A 23 1.80 -36.26 10.23
N PRO A 24 0.99 -37.29 10.51
CA PRO A 24 0.14 -37.88 9.50
C PRO A 24 -0.87 -36.90 8.91
N GLY A 25 -1.12 -37.00 7.59
CA GLY A 25 -2.18 -36.23 6.92
C GLY A 25 -1.93 -34.72 6.87
N HIS A 26 -0.67 -34.27 6.94
CA HIS A 26 -0.33 -32.85 7.00
C HIS A 26 -0.64 -32.07 5.70
N GLY A 27 -0.68 -32.73 4.53
CA GLY A 27 -1.08 -32.11 3.26
C GLY A 27 -0.15 -30.97 2.78
N PHE A 28 1.13 -31.04 3.14
CA PHE A 28 2.17 -30.08 2.76
C PHE A 28 2.97 -30.55 1.55
N SER A 29 3.66 -29.60 0.94
CA SER A 29 4.64 -29.81 -0.12
C SER A 29 5.87 -28.94 0.11
N VAL A 30 6.97 -29.21 -0.59
CA VAL A 30 8.16 -28.34 -0.53
C VAL A 30 7.79 -26.91 -0.89
N GLY A 31 8.34 -25.93 -0.17
CA GLY A 31 8.04 -24.51 -0.27
C GLY A 31 6.83 -24.06 0.55
N THR A 32 6.12 -24.96 1.23
CA THR A 32 4.98 -24.58 2.09
C THR A 32 5.45 -23.82 3.32
N ALA A 33 4.92 -22.63 3.56
CA ALA A 33 5.11 -21.88 4.80
C ALA A 33 4.24 -22.46 5.91
N VAL A 34 4.87 -22.77 7.05
CA VAL A 34 4.20 -23.47 8.16
C VAL A 34 4.44 -22.80 9.49
N LYS A 35 3.51 -23.04 10.41
CA LYS A 35 3.57 -22.61 11.81
C LYS A 35 3.09 -23.71 12.75
N LEU A 36 3.30 -23.53 14.04
CA LEU A 36 2.73 -24.36 15.08
C LEU A 36 1.38 -23.81 15.53
N SER A 37 0.36 -24.66 15.63
CA SER A 37 -0.95 -24.39 16.21
C SER A 37 -1.38 -25.61 16.99
N ASP A 38 -1.64 -25.47 18.29
CA ASP A 38 -2.08 -26.57 19.18
C ASP A 38 -1.21 -27.84 19.06
N SER A 39 0.11 -27.67 19.02
CA SER A 39 1.11 -28.74 18.85
C SER A 39 1.12 -29.45 17.49
N LEU A 40 0.29 -29.01 16.54
CA LEU A 40 0.33 -29.45 15.15
C LEU A 40 1.00 -28.41 14.27
N TRP A 41 1.70 -28.89 13.26
CA TRP A 41 2.14 -28.05 12.16
C TRP A 41 0.95 -27.80 11.24
N VAL A 42 0.72 -26.53 10.92
CA VAL A 42 -0.33 -26.07 10.02
C VAL A 42 0.25 -25.08 9.02
N LYS A 43 -0.47 -24.83 7.93
CA LYS A 43 -0.06 -23.81 6.95
C LYS A 43 -0.18 -22.42 7.58
N ALA A 44 0.88 -21.61 7.48
CA ALA A 44 0.82 -20.20 7.85
C ALA A 44 0.01 -19.42 6.81
N TRP A 45 -0.74 -18.40 7.21
CA TRP A 45 -1.56 -17.62 6.28
C TRP A 45 -1.61 -16.15 6.70
N ALA A 46 -1.25 -15.22 5.82
CA ALA A 46 -1.25 -13.79 6.11
C ALA A 46 -2.66 -13.15 6.10
N LYS A 47 -3.72 -13.94 6.30
CA LYS A 47 -5.09 -13.45 6.26
C LYS A 47 -5.41 -12.58 7.48
N ASP A 48 -4.90 -12.98 8.64
CA ASP A 48 -5.11 -12.33 9.93
C ASP A 48 -3.96 -12.68 10.89
N VAL A 49 -3.87 -11.95 12.01
CA VAL A 49 -2.83 -12.15 13.04
C VAL A 49 -2.82 -13.57 13.61
N ASP A 50 -4.00 -14.18 13.75
CA ASP A 50 -4.15 -15.51 14.34
C ASP A 50 -3.72 -16.62 13.40
N SER A 51 -3.76 -16.42 12.08
CA SER A 51 -3.35 -17.40 11.07
C SER A 51 -1.93 -17.18 10.54
N ALA A 52 -1.36 -15.99 10.72
CA ALA A 52 0.01 -15.65 10.36
C ALA A 52 1.05 -16.22 11.34
N GLY A 53 2.31 -15.79 11.20
CA GLY A 53 3.42 -16.17 12.07
C GLY A 53 4.16 -17.39 11.56
N THR A 54 4.84 -17.25 10.42
CA THR A 54 5.60 -18.34 9.82
C THR A 54 6.76 -18.73 10.75
N VAL A 55 6.84 -20.02 11.10
CA VAL A 55 7.95 -20.56 11.91
C VAL A 55 9.02 -21.17 11.01
N GLY A 56 8.64 -21.69 9.84
CA GLY A 56 9.58 -22.25 8.89
C GLY A 56 8.96 -22.61 7.55
N ILE A 57 9.80 -23.01 6.62
CA ILE A 57 9.43 -23.45 5.28
C ILE A 57 9.72 -24.95 5.13
N VAL A 58 8.77 -25.71 4.58
CA VAL A 58 9.00 -27.12 4.24
C VAL A 58 10.05 -27.22 3.14
N ALA A 59 11.22 -27.76 3.44
CA ALA A 59 12.35 -27.86 2.52
C ALA A 59 12.42 -29.20 1.79
N GLU A 60 12.01 -30.28 2.46
CA GLU A 60 12.07 -31.65 1.91
C GLU A 60 10.86 -32.45 2.37
N MET A 61 10.41 -33.35 1.50
CA MET A 61 9.42 -34.38 1.80
C MET A 61 10.15 -35.72 1.87
N TYR A 62 10.09 -36.40 3.01
CA TYR A 62 10.62 -37.76 3.12
C TYR A 62 9.55 -38.79 2.76
N ASP A 63 8.30 -38.56 3.18
CA ASP A 63 7.13 -39.32 2.79
C ASP A 63 5.83 -38.53 3.05
N VAL A 64 4.67 -39.19 3.03
CA VAL A 64 3.34 -38.58 3.22
C VAL A 64 3.06 -38.08 4.64
N ASN A 65 3.84 -38.52 5.61
CA ASN A 65 3.70 -38.18 7.02
C ASN A 65 4.94 -37.47 7.57
N THR A 66 6.08 -37.54 6.89
CA THR A 66 7.35 -37.01 7.40
C THR A 66 7.98 -36.00 6.43
N PHE A 67 8.31 -34.82 6.97
CA PHE A 67 8.86 -33.69 6.22
C PHE A 67 9.92 -32.95 7.03
N ARG A 68 10.74 -32.17 6.34
CA ARG A 68 11.76 -31.31 6.95
C ARG A 68 11.37 -29.85 6.82
N VAL A 69 11.41 -29.12 7.93
CA VAL A 69 11.20 -27.66 7.98
C VAL A 69 12.51 -26.96 8.25
N VAL A 70 12.76 -25.85 7.57
CA VAL A 70 13.93 -24.99 7.81
C VAL A 70 13.48 -23.61 8.26
N THR A 71 14.25 -23.01 9.16
CA THR A 71 13.99 -21.66 9.69
C THR A 71 14.91 -20.60 9.08
N GLN A 72 16.03 -21.04 8.47
CA GLN A 72 16.95 -20.22 7.70
C GLN A 72 17.60 -21.06 6.61
N GLY A 73 18.27 -20.41 5.66
CA GLY A 73 19.09 -21.06 4.64
C GLY A 73 18.31 -21.33 3.35
N LEU A 74 18.78 -22.26 2.52
CA LEU A 74 18.25 -22.43 1.17
C LEU A 74 17.12 -23.46 1.11
N VAL A 75 16.00 -23.09 0.51
CA VAL A 75 14.94 -24.00 0.07
C VAL A 75 14.95 -24.07 -1.45
N ALA A 76 15.23 -25.25 -2.00
CA ALA A 76 15.22 -25.45 -3.45
C ALA A 76 13.81 -25.26 -4.03
N GLY A 77 13.72 -24.62 -5.19
CA GLY A 77 12.45 -24.40 -5.88
C GLY A 77 12.56 -23.35 -6.98
N ASN A 78 11.46 -23.16 -7.71
CA ASN A 78 11.38 -22.19 -8.81
C ASN A 78 11.05 -20.78 -8.30
N TYR A 79 11.98 -20.18 -7.56
CA TYR A 79 11.87 -18.81 -7.08
C TYR A 79 12.58 -17.86 -8.05
N LEU A 80 11.96 -16.73 -8.37
CA LEU A 80 12.53 -15.74 -9.27
C LEU A 80 13.70 -15.03 -8.58
N GLN A 81 14.88 -15.09 -9.21
CA GLN A 81 16.09 -14.47 -8.68
C GLN A 81 15.90 -12.96 -8.44
N GLY A 82 16.35 -12.49 -7.28
CA GLY A 82 16.29 -11.10 -6.87
C GLY A 82 14.92 -10.62 -6.40
N ARG A 83 13.89 -11.48 -6.37
CA ARG A 83 12.56 -11.11 -5.90
C ARG A 83 12.37 -11.48 -4.43
N ASN A 84 11.74 -10.56 -3.70
CA ASN A 84 11.35 -10.77 -2.31
C ASN A 84 10.02 -11.52 -2.24
N TYR A 85 10.00 -12.55 -1.41
CA TYR A 85 8.84 -13.38 -1.15
C TYR A 85 8.30 -13.08 0.25
N ILE A 86 6.98 -12.94 0.30
CA ILE A 86 6.20 -12.69 1.52
C ILE A 86 5.14 -13.78 1.67
N LEU A 87 4.62 -13.94 2.88
CA LEU A 87 3.51 -14.84 3.15
C LEU A 87 2.26 -14.39 2.39
N SER A 88 1.59 -15.31 1.69
CA SER A 88 0.40 -15.00 0.90
C SER A 88 -0.81 -14.67 1.77
N THR A 89 -1.56 -13.64 1.39
CA THR A 89 -2.86 -13.30 1.99
C THR A 89 -4.02 -14.09 1.36
N ILE A 90 -3.80 -14.71 0.19
CA ILE A 90 -4.87 -15.36 -0.60
C ILE A 90 -4.95 -16.86 -0.32
N THR A 91 -3.82 -17.53 -0.17
CA THR A 91 -3.78 -19.00 -0.05
C THR A 91 -2.83 -19.43 1.05
N ALA A 92 -3.35 -20.15 2.05
CA ALA A 92 -2.59 -20.65 3.17
C ALA A 92 -1.38 -21.50 2.71
N GLY A 93 -0.23 -21.22 3.33
CA GLY A 93 1.03 -21.91 3.14
C GLY A 93 1.77 -21.55 1.86
N THR A 94 1.24 -20.64 1.05
CA THR A 94 1.90 -20.18 -0.18
C THR A 94 2.67 -18.90 0.06
N LEU A 95 3.70 -18.70 -0.76
CA LEU A 95 4.47 -17.46 -0.83
C LEU A 95 4.06 -16.70 -2.09
N THR A 96 4.09 -15.39 -2.01
CA THR A 96 3.86 -14.50 -3.15
C THR A 96 4.99 -13.50 -3.27
N ILE A 97 5.22 -13.01 -4.47
CA ILE A 97 6.23 -11.98 -4.72
C ILE A 97 5.69 -10.65 -4.20
N LEU A 98 6.48 -9.95 -3.39
CA LEU A 98 6.13 -8.67 -2.78
C LEU A 98 5.64 -7.63 -3.79
N GLU A 99 6.26 -7.56 -4.96
CA GLU A 99 5.88 -6.60 -6.01
C GLU A 99 4.67 -7.05 -6.84
N ALA A 100 4.24 -8.31 -6.69
CA ALA A 100 3.08 -8.87 -7.39
C ALA A 100 1.81 -8.86 -6.52
N THR A 101 1.90 -8.47 -5.25
CA THR A 101 0.73 -8.50 -4.36
C THR A 101 -0.28 -7.41 -4.70
N THR A 102 -1.54 -7.84 -4.72
CA THR A 102 -2.70 -6.98 -4.48
C THR A 102 -2.50 -6.19 -3.17
N PRO A 103 -3.07 -4.98 -3.04
CA PRO A 103 -2.94 -4.20 -1.81
C PRO A 103 -3.30 -5.05 -0.59
N PHE A 104 -2.50 -4.91 0.48
CA PHE A 104 -2.88 -5.44 1.77
C PHE A 104 -4.07 -4.65 2.31
N TYR A 105 -4.96 -5.35 3.00
CA TYR A 105 -6.10 -4.76 3.69
C TYR A 105 -5.88 -4.73 5.19
N PRO A 106 -6.52 -3.79 5.90
CA PRO A 106 -6.52 -3.78 7.35
C PRO A 106 -6.86 -5.15 7.96
N GLY A 107 -6.13 -5.55 8.99
CA GLY A 107 -6.23 -6.84 9.67
C GLY A 107 -5.38 -7.96 9.05
N GLN A 108 -4.84 -7.78 7.84
CA GLN A 108 -3.90 -8.74 7.23
C GLN A 108 -2.48 -8.56 7.78
N VAL A 109 -1.59 -9.52 7.53
CA VAL A 109 -0.21 -9.47 8.06
C VAL A 109 0.82 -9.40 6.93
N TYR A 110 1.65 -8.37 6.96
CA TYR A 110 2.86 -8.31 6.15
C TYR A 110 3.97 -9.13 6.81
N GLU A 111 4.41 -10.22 6.19
CA GLU A 111 5.50 -11.05 6.72
C GLU A 111 6.50 -11.40 5.60
N PHE A 112 7.74 -10.92 5.74
CA PHE A 112 8.84 -11.24 4.84
C PHE A 112 9.42 -12.62 5.15
N ILE A 113 9.62 -13.42 4.10
CA ILE A 113 10.03 -14.81 4.24
C ILE A 113 11.43 -15.05 3.67
N GLY A 114 11.81 -14.34 2.61
CA GLY A 114 13.12 -14.51 2.00
C GLY A 114 13.23 -13.96 0.59
N THR A 115 14.40 -14.13 0.00
CA THR A 115 14.73 -13.63 -1.34
C THR A 115 15.07 -14.78 -2.28
N GLY A 116 14.54 -14.73 -3.50
CA GLY A 116 14.89 -15.67 -4.55
C GLY A 116 16.35 -15.52 -4.98
N VAL A 117 17.08 -16.61 -5.02
CA VAL A 117 18.49 -16.74 -5.44
C VAL A 117 18.60 -17.82 -6.52
N PRO A 118 19.73 -17.95 -7.26
CA PRO A 118 19.84 -18.91 -8.36
C PRO A 118 19.47 -20.36 -8.01
N GLU A 119 19.68 -20.77 -6.76
CA GLU A 119 19.45 -22.14 -6.29
C GLU A 119 18.12 -22.36 -5.55
N GLY A 120 17.29 -21.31 -5.39
CA GLY A 120 16.00 -21.40 -4.69
C GLY A 120 15.64 -20.16 -3.89
N LEU A 121 14.99 -20.34 -2.74
CA LEU A 121 14.67 -19.27 -1.80
C LEU A 121 15.70 -19.25 -0.68
N LEU A 122 16.39 -18.12 -0.50
CA LEU A 122 17.15 -17.86 0.71
C LEU A 122 16.19 -17.40 1.81
N VAL A 123 15.99 -18.24 2.81
CA VAL A 123 15.02 -18.04 3.90
C VAL A 123 15.58 -17.09 4.96
N GLU A 124 14.83 -16.02 5.20
CA GLU A 124 15.12 -14.91 6.12
C GLU A 124 13.80 -14.45 6.77
N ILE A 125 13.21 -15.35 7.58
CA ILE A 125 11.88 -15.12 8.16
C ILE A 125 11.93 -13.93 9.13
N ALA A 126 11.22 -12.87 8.78
CA ALA A 126 11.03 -11.70 9.62
C ALA A 126 9.77 -11.85 10.48
N VAL A 127 9.67 -11.03 11.53
CA VAL A 127 8.44 -10.91 12.31
C VAL A 127 7.36 -10.26 11.46
N GLY A 128 6.17 -10.85 11.42
CA GLY A 128 5.02 -10.28 10.74
C GLY A 128 4.51 -9.00 11.40
N GLN A 129 4.06 -8.05 10.59
CA GLN A 129 3.41 -6.81 11.02
C GLN A 129 1.96 -6.78 10.54
N GLU A 130 1.03 -6.59 11.47
CA GLU A 130 -0.37 -6.35 11.12
C GLU A 130 -0.51 -5.03 10.36
N VAL A 131 -1.21 -5.09 9.24
CA VAL A 131 -1.61 -3.94 8.45
C VAL A 131 -2.79 -3.32 9.17
N MET A 132 -2.57 -2.15 9.74
CA MET A 132 -3.62 -1.37 10.38
C MET A 132 -4.30 -0.48 9.35
N GLU A 133 -5.58 -0.19 9.56
CA GLU A 133 -6.21 0.93 8.88
C GLU A 133 -5.54 2.19 9.42
N ASP A 134 -4.79 2.89 8.55
CA ASP A 134 -4.31 4.22 8.87
C ASP A 134 -5.52 5.15 8.76
N VAL A 135 -6.24 5.30 9.87
CA VAL A 135 -7.15 6.42 10.01
C VAL A 135 -6.24 7.62 10.12
N PHE A 136 -6.10 8.36 9.01
CA PHE A 136 -5.71 9.76 9.10
C PHE A 136 -6.82 10.48 9.87
N GLU A 137 -6.82 10.35 11.20
CA GLU A 137 -7.31 11.41 12.06
C GLU A 137 -6.28 12.53 11.90
N ASP A 138 -6.35 13.23 10.77
CA ASP A 138 -5.82 14.58 10.73
C ASP A 138 -6.68 15.36 11.73
N HIS A 139 -6.24 15.38 12.98
CA HIS A 139 -6.85 16.12 14.09
C HIS A 139 -7.15 17.57 13.70
N ASP A 140 -6.45 18.06 12.67
CA ASP A 140 -6.60 19.39 12.17
C ASP A 140 -7.58 19.52 11.01
N VAL A 141 -7.87 18.53 10.16
CA VAL A 141 -8.73 18.70 8.97
C VAL A 141 -10.00 17.84 9.05
N SER A 142 -11.15 18.51 9.18
CA SER A 142 -12.47 17.86 9.21
C SER A 142 -13.33 18.26 8.01
N ASN A 143 -14.32 17.43 7.67
CA ASN A 143 -15.39 17.74 6.70
C ASN A 143 -14.89 18.16 5.30
N MET A 144 -14.05 17.33 4.68
CA MET A 144 -13.67 17.52 3.27
C MET A 144 -14.92 17.40 2.39
N LEU A 145 -15.29 18.50 1.72
CA LEU A 145 -16.43 18.55 0.80
C LEU A 145 -15.96 19.05 -0.56
N PHE A 146 -16.13 18.23 -1.60
CA PHE A 146 -15.93 18.66 -2.97
C PHE A 146 -17.27 19.05 -3.59
N ASN A 147 -17.43 20.34 -3.90
CA ASN A 147 -18.56 20.83 -4.67
C ASN A 147 -18.27 20.67 -6.16
N THR A 148 -18.86 19.65 -6.76
CA THR A 148 -18.68 19.30 -8.17
C THR A 148 -19.17 20.39 -9.13
N LEU A 149 -20.21 21.15 -8.77
CA LEU A 149 -20.73 22.24 -9.59
C LEU A 149 -19.80 23.46 -9.59
N GLN A 150 -19.12 23.70 -8.48
CA GLN A 150 -18.21 24.83 -8.31
C GLN A 150 -16.73 24.46 -8.51
N GLN A 151 -16.43 23.18 -8.70
CA GLN A 151 -15.08 22.61 -8.67
C GLN A 151 -14.27 23.06 -7.44
N LYS A 152 -14.95 23.23 -6.30
CA LYS A 152 -14.40 23.79 -5.07
C LYS A 152 -14.20 22.67 -4.05
N LEU A 153 -12.96 22.45 -3.62
CA LEU A 153 -12.65 21.62 -2.46
C LEU A 153 -12.64 22.52 -1.22
N THR A 154 -13.53 22.25 -0.26
CA THR A 154 -13.52 22.94 1.02
C THR A 154 -12.85 22.04 2.06
N LEU A 155 -11.78 22.56 2.67
CA LEU A 155 -11.10 21.95 3.80
C LEU A 155 -11.34 22.86 5.01
N ARG A 156 -11.91 22.32 6.10
CA ARG A 156 -12.05 23.07 7.35
C ARG A 156 -11.00 22.61 8.33
N ARG A 157 -10.12 23.53 8.76
CA ARG A 157 -9.15 23.24 9.80
C ARG A 157 -9.76 23.55 11.18
N ASN A 158 -9.67 22.63 12.15
CA ASN A 158 -10.09 22.90 13.52
C ASN A 158 -9.21 24.03 14.10
N GLY A 159 -9.79 25.21 14.34
CA GLY A 159 -9.12 26.32 15.01
C GLY A 159 -8.33 27.30 14.12
N LYS A 160 -8.41 27.21 12.79
CA LYS A 160 -7.87 28.25 11.88
C LYS A 160 -8.78 28.41 10.66
N GLU A 161 -8.96 29.65 10.19
CA GLU A 161 -9.86 29.95 9.07
C GLU A 161 -9.57 29.05 7.87
N ALA A 162 -10.65 28.57 7.24
CA ALA A 162 -10.58 27.70 6.08
C ALA A 162 -9.70 28.35 5.00
N ILE A 163 -8.70 27.60 4.51
CA ILE A 163 -7.95 28.03 3.34
C ILE A 163 -8.87 27.79 2.14
N ASP A 164 -9.58 28.84 1.74
CA ASP A 164 -10.26 28.87 0.44
C ASP A 164 -9.18 28.89 -0.64
N LEU A 165 -8.83 27.71 -1.18
CA LEU A 165 -8.12 27.64 -2.45
C LEU A 165 -9.10 28.14 -3.53
N ILE A 166 -9.06 29.45 -3.78
CA ILE A 166 -9.85 30.08 -4.84
C ILE A 166 -9.32 29.53 -6.17
N LEU A 167 -10.00 28.52 -6.72
CA LEU A 167 -9.87 28.21 -8.13
C LEU A 167 -10.25 29.47 -8.91
N THR A 168 -9.31 29.96 -9.70
CA THR A 168 -9.41 31.16 -10.52
C THR A 168 -10.77 31.21 -11.22
N LYS A 169 -11.62 32.18 -10.84
CA LYS A 169 -12.93 32.40 -11.48
C LYS A 169 -12.68 32.82 -12.92
N LYS A 170 -12.88 31.91 -13.87
CA LYS A 170 -12.90 32.21 -15.31
C LYS A 170 -14.30 32.68 -15.67
N PHE A 171 -14.42 33.83 -16.34
CA PHE A 171 -15.68 34.18 -17.01
C PHE A 171 -15.74 33.39 -18.33
N ASN A 172 -16.86 32.70 -18.58
CA ASN A 172 -16.97 31.80 -19.73
C ASN A 172 -17.33 32.54 -21.02
N GLN A 173 -18.23 33.52 -20.95
CA GLN A 173 -18.64 34.38 -22.07
C GLN A 173 -19.38 35.62 -21.56
N LEU A 174 -19.36 36.70 -22.35
CA LEU A 174 -20.26 37.85 -22.18
C LEU A 174 -21.47 37.63 -23.10
N THR A 175 -22.68 37.92 -22.62
CA THR A 175 -23.93 37.70 -23.38
C THR A 175 -24.49 38.98 -24.00
N ASP A 176 -23.86 40.14 -23.77
CA ASP A 176 -24.26 41.43 -24.30
C ASP A 176 -23.53 41.79 -25.60
N VAL A 177 -24.11 42.73 -26.37
CA VAL A 177 -23.44 43.40 -27.49
C VAL A 177 -23.02 44.79 -26.99
N PRO A 178 -21.71 45.05 -26.81
CA PRO A 178 -21.28 46.34 -26.28
C PRO A 178 -21.56 47.50 -27.25
N ASP A 179 -22.17 48.57 -26.74
CA ASP A 179 -22.27 49.85 -27.45
C ASP A 179 -21.13 50.79 -27.02
N TYR A 180 -20.28 51.14 -27.98
CA TYR A 180 -19.11 52.01 -27.78
C TYR A 180 -19.38 53.47 -28.16
N THR A 181 -20.59 53.82 -28.59
CA THR A 181 -20.94 55.16 -29.05
C THR A 181 -20.73 56.18 -27.92
N GLY A 182 -19.87 57.17 -28.17
CA GLY A 182 -19.55 58.23 -27.21
C GLY A 182 -18.71 57.80 -26.00
N LYS A 183 -18.06 56.61 -26.03
CA LYS A 183 -17.25 56.08 -24.91
C LYS A 183 -15.75 56.36 -25.03
N GLY A 184 -15.33 57.30 -25.88
CA GLY A 184 -13.94 57.70 -26.00
C GLY A 184 -13.37 58.22 -24.66
N GLY A 185 -12.22 57.67 -24.24
CA GLY A 185 -11.54 58.06 -22.98
C GLY A 185 -12.02 57.34 -21.71
N PHE A 186 -12.95 56.39 -21.83
CA PHE A 186 -13.37 55.52 -20.73
C PHE A 186 -12.54 54.24 -20.68
N PHE A 187 -12.35 53.71 -19.48
CA PHE A 187 -11.83 52.37 -19.25
C PHE A 187 -12.99 51.36 -19.26
N VAL A 188 -12.71 50.14 -19.71
CA VAL A 188 -13.72 49.08 -19.81
C VAL A 188 -13.43 48.01 -18.75
N ARG A 189 -14.46 47.55 -18.04
CA ARG A 189 -14.39 46.37 -17.17
C ARG A 189 -15.57 45.44 -17.40
N VAL A 190 -15.44 44.17 -17.07
CA VAL A 190 -16.60 43.27 -16.98
C VAL A 190 -17.39 43.61 -15.72
N LYS A 191 -18.72 43.63 -15.83
CA LYS A 191 -19.60 43.83 -14.69
C LYS A 191 -19.49 42.67 -13.69
N PRO A 192 -19.63 42.89 -12.37
CA PRO A 192 -19.58 41.82 -11.38
C PRO A 192 -20.64 40.73 -11.56
N ASP A 193 -21.77 41.07 -12.16
CA ASP A 193 -22.88 40.16 -12.47
C ASP A 193 -22.75 39.45 -13.82
N GLU A 194 -21.63 39.67 -14.53
CA GLU A 194 -21.33 39.05 -15.83
C GLU A 194 -22.34 39.40 -16.94
N SER A 195 -23.21 40.39 -16.70
CA SER A 195 -24.22 40.83 -17.67
C SER A 195 -23.65 41.68 -18.82
N GLY A 196 -22.36 42.02 -18.76
CA GLY A 196 -21.69 42.76 -19.81
C GLY A 196 -20.53 43.65 -19.38
N LEU A 197 -20.33 44.75 -20.11
CA LEU A 197 -19.26 45.71 -19.86
C LEU A 197 -19.74 46.98 -19.14
N ASP A 198 -18.91 47.50 -18.24
CA ASP A 198 -19.01 48.82 -17.63
C ASP A 198 -17.96 49.77 -18.23
N TYR A 199 -18.32 51.04 -18.39
CA TYR A 199 -17.44 52.12 -18.83
C TYR A 199 -17.13 53.07 -17.67
N LEU A 200 -15.88 53.17 -17.29
CA LEU A 200 -15.41 53.94 -16.15
C LEU A 200 -14.62 55.15 -16.61
N SER A 201 -14.97 56.32 -16.09
CA SER A 201 -14.10 57.49 -16.20
C SER A 201 -12.80 57.27 -15.43
N LEU A 202 -11.78 58.08 -15.72
CA LEU A 202 -10.51 58.05 -14.98
C LEU A 202 -10.69 58.22 -13.46
N GLY A 203 -11.67 59.03 -13.04
CA GLY A 203 -11.99 59.22 -11.62
C GLY A 203 -12.53 57.95 -10.96
N GLN A 204 -13.45 57.25 -11.63
CA GLN A 204 -14.02 56.00 -11.14
C GLN A 204 -12.98 54.88 -11.09
N MET A 205 -12.07 54.82 -12.08
CA MET A 205 -10.99 53.82 -12.09
C MET A 205 -10.02 54.00 -10.92
N LYS A 206 -9.71 55.24 -10.54
CA LYS A 206 -8.84 55.52 -9.38
C LYS A 206 -9.43 55.03 -8.05
N LEU A 207 -10.75 55.14 -7.87
CA LEU A 207 -11.43 54.60 -6.67
C LEU A 207 -11.36 53.06 -6.59
N LEU A 208 -11.31 52.37 -7.73
CA LEU A 208 -11.25 50.91 -7.75
C LEU A 208 -9.84 50.38 -7.52
N LEU A 209 -8.82 51.09 -7.97
CA LEU A 209 -7.42 50.71 -7.78
C LEU A 209 -6.89 51.11 -6.40
N ASN A 210 -7.43 52.18 -5.83
CA ASN A 210 -7.13 52.64 -4.49
C ASN A 210 -8.44 52.82 -3.73
N PRO A 211 -9.06 51.74 -3.23
CA PRO A 211 -10.17 51.87 -2.31
C PRO A 211 -9.69 52.73 -1.12
N VAL A 212 -10.40 53.82 -0.83
CA VAL A 212 -10.20 54.53 0.43
C VAL A 212 -10.68 53.57 1.49
N ASP A 213 -9.77 53.13 2.38
CA ASP A 213 -10.09 52.29 3.54
C ASP A 213 -11.24 52.89 4.37
#